data_AF-A0A9W8IY06-F1
#
_entry.id   AF-A0A9W8IY06-F1
#
_cell.length_a   1.000
_cell.length_b   1.000
_cell.length_c   1.000
_cell.angle_alpha   90.00
_cell.angle_beta   90.00
_cell.angle_gamma   90.00
#
_symmetry.space_group_name_H-M   'P 1'
#
loop_
_entity.id
_entity.type
_entity.pdbx_description
1 polymer ?
#
loop_
_entity_poly.entity_id
_entity_poly.type
_entity_poly.pdbx_seq_one_letter_code
_entity_poly.pdbx_strand_id
1 'polypeptide(L)'
;MGVHSPCSAPEPTQYLPNPFASVKIQGIMTYARSIAETIESHEDFGKFVDDIFSRIPSHRPLDERGENLTKLNGFLNNGLDNRKLDVTKAMVGAFQGAAGQEIVDEIYGMANTTNNLNMSFERAYRLLLKIDNHKYMREDGTIMEYAPTWRRYHETFRQLITESKSIASTGKCYAERYAQEIPQKLEKLQKIIEDPRTETESIEETRKRANRTMQLIEASINILLKDLADTEKKATDLGAKLNELWSGVRILSEELERDVDRLTPTVDYDVTIKTAEEHIQKVRAKLGKLKTQASALFSVAAVSLTVCGGIGWAAGARCAVHMVPILGLRTQAPLSILATLLGSKGLDDLVNTNALKKELKTAKENLEVLKKKRDALTQSKADVTAIKEEVSTIATQLETIMKIWSSIQSDAVQLKGWLKGCLDPDIPIEDVVSDLSKMKIGFVYNILCQVLQTYSTEVNVSALKPLDT
;
A
#
# COMPACT_ATOMS: atom_id res chain seq x y z
N MET A 1 -15.51 58.50 -18.09
CA MET A 1 -16.11 57.72 -16.98
C MET A 1 -16.28 56.30 -17.47
N GLY A 2 -15.64 55.33 -16.82
CA GLY A 2 -15.65 53.91 -17.21
C GLY A 2 -14.65 53.16 -16.34
N VAL A 3 -15.05 52.89 -15.10
CA VAL A 3 -14.24 52.19 -14.10
C VAL A 3 -14.47 50.69 -14.31
N HIS A 4 -13.46 49.98 -14.83
CA HIS A 4 -13.46 48.52 -14.85
C HIS A 4 -13.00 48.01 -13.47
N SER A 5 -13.88 47.30 -12.78
CA SER A 5 -13.56 46.56 -11.56
C SER A 5 -12.81 45.26 -11.89
N PRO A 6 -11.77 44.87 -11.14
CA PRO A 6 -11.09 43.60 -11.35
C PRO A 6 -11.91 42.45 -10.75
N CYS A 7 -11.99 41.34 -11.50
CA CYS A 7 -12.59 40.09 -11.06
C CYS A 7 -11.83 39.49 -9.86
N SER A 8 -12.58 39.15 -8.81
CA SER A 8 -12.11 38.39 -7.65
C SER A 8 -11.82 36.94 -8.04
N ALA A 9 -10.68 36.41 -7.60
CA ALA A 9 -10.35 34.99 -7.71
C ALA A 9 -11.24 34.15 -6.77
N PRO A 10 -11.59 32.90 -7.15
CA PRO A 10 -12.38 32.02 -6.29
C PRO A 10 -11.56 31.59 -5.06
N GLU A 11 -12.20 31.62 -3.88
CA GLU A 11 -11.62 31.13 -2.63
C GLU A 11 -11.29 29.63 -2.70
N PRO A 12 -10.21 29.19 -2.02
CA PRO A 12 -9.85 27.78 -1.96
C PRO A 12 -10.89 27.02 -1.13
N THR A 13 -11.48 26.00 -1.74
CA THR A 13 -12.36 25.03 -1.09
C THR A 13 -11.63 24.36 0.08
N GLN A 14 -12.10 24.61 1.29
CA GLN A 14 -11.70 23.87 2.48
C GLN A 14 -12.11 22.41 2.34
N TYR A 15 -11.15 21.52 2.14
CA TYR A 15 -11.35 20.08 2.28
C TYR A 15 -11.52 19.76 3.77
N LEU A 16 -12.76 19.52 4.20
CA LEU A 16 -13.05 18.93 5.50
C LEU A 16 -12.61 17.45 5.50
N PRO A 17 -11.91 16.97 6.54
CA PRO A 17 -11.55 15.57 6.66
C PRO A 17 -12.83 14.74 6.82
N ASN A 18 -12.96 13.66 6.05
CA ASN A 18 -14.12 12.77 6.05
C ASN A 18 -14.20 11.99 7.39
N PRO A 19 -15.15 12.30 8.29
CA PRO A 19 -15.26 11.64 9.59
C PRO A 19 -15.93 10.26 9.51
N PHE A 20 -16.40 9.83 8.34
CA PHE A 20 -17.18 8.60 8.17
C PHE A 20 -16.32 7.35 7.91
N ALA A 21 -15.02 7.50 7.65
CA ALA A 21 -14.14 6.37 7.35
C ALA A 21 -13.72 5.57 8.61
N SER A 22 -13.50 6.23 9.76
CA SER A 22 -13.07 5.53 10.99
C SER A 22 -14.22 4.82 11.73
N VAL A 23 -15.45 5.33 11.61
CA VAL A 23 -16.64 4.79 12.28
C VAL A 23 -17.05 3.43 11.70
N LYS A 24 -16.85 3.20 10.39
CA LYS A 24 -17.17 1.91 9.75
C LYS A 24 -16.21 0.78 10.14
N ILE A 25 -14.91 1.07 10.34
CA ILE A 25 -13.87 0.06 10.58
C ILE A 25 -13.91 -0.45 12.02
N GLN A 26 -14.06 0.45 13.00
CA GLN A 26 -14.30 0.06 14.40
C GLN A 26 -15.61 -0.74 14.51
N GLY A 27 -16.64 -0.37 13.73
CA GLY A 27 -17.92 -1.08 13.66
C GLY A 27 -17.80 -2.52 13.17
N ILE A 28 -17.01 -2.78 12.12
CA ILE A 28 -16.83 -4.14 11.56
C ILE A 28 -16.00 -5.03 12.50
N MET A 29 -14.91 -4.51 13.08
CA MET A 29 -14.10 -5.26 14.07
C MET A 29 -14.87 -5.52 15.36
N THR A 30 -15.69 -4.56 15.81
CA THR A 30 -16.57 -4.73 16.97
C THR A 30 -17.72 -5.70 16.66
N TYR A 31 -18.22 -5.72 15.42
CA TYR A 31 -19.24 -6.67 14.97
C TYR A 31 -18.68 -8.09 14.84
N ALA A 32 -17.48 -8.26 14.30
CA ALA A 32 -16.80 -9.56 14.24
C ALA A 32 -16.46 -10.09 15.65
N ARG A 33 -16.01 -9.21 16.56
CA ARG A 33 -15.80 -9.54 17.98
C ARG A 33 -17.12 -9.88 18.69
N SER A 34 -18.18 -9.11 18.45
CA SER A 34 -19.53 -9.38 18.95
C SER A 34 -20.07 -10.73 18.45
N ILE A 35 -19.86 -11.07 17.18
CA ILE A 35 -20.21 -12.38 16.62
C ILE A 35 -19.40 -13.49 17.32
N ALA A 36 -18.10 -13.32 17.51
CA ALA A 36 -17.27 -14.31 18.20
C ALA A 36 -17.69 -14.50 19.67
N GLU A 37 -17.97 -13.41 20.39
CA GLU A 37 -18.45 -13.42 21.78
C GLU A 37 -19.87 -13.99 21.90
N THR A 38 -20.74 -13.80 20.88
CA THR A 38 -22.09 -14.37 20.81
C THR A 38 -22.07 -15.86 20.43
N ILE A 39 -21.12 -16.28 19.60
CA ILE A 39 -20.92 -17.69 19.20
C ILE A 39 -20.33 -18.51 20.36
N GLU A 40 -19.47 -17.91 21.20
CA GLU A 40 -18.95 -18.58 22.41
C GLU A 40 -20.03 -18.82 23.49
N SER A 41 -21.21 -18.17 23.40
CA SER A 41 -22.19 -18.16 24.49
C SER A 41 -23.48 -18.94 24.29
N HIS A 42 -23.74 -19.69 23.19
CA HIS A 42 -25.12 -20.16 22.96
C HIS A 42 -25.38 -21.55 22.35
N GLU A 43 -26.19 -22.30 23.10
CA GLU A 43 -27.20 -23.32 22.74
C GLU A 43 -28.01 -23.03 21.45
N ASP A 44 -28.01 -21.79 20.95
CA ASP A 44 -28.88 -21.35 19.85
C ASP A 44 -28.29 -21.55 18.45
N PHE A 45 -26.97 -21.79 18.32
CA PHE A 45 -26.38 -22.19 17.04
C PHE A 45 -26.85 -23.60 16.63
N GLY A 46 -26.97 -24.52 17.59
CA GLY A 46 -27.58 -25.84 17.37
C GLY A 46 -29.02 -25.73 16.87
N LYS A 47 -29.84 -24.90 17.52
CA LYS A 47 -31.24 -24.65 17.10
C LYS A 47 -31.35 -23.98 15.72
N PHE A 48 -30.41 -23.11 15.36
CA PHE A 48 -30.38 -22.46 14.04
C PHE A 48 -30.03 -23.46 12.94
N VAL A 49 -29.06 -24.34 13.21
CA VAL A 49 -28.72 -25.46 12.33
C VAL A 49 -29.91 -26.41 12.18
N ASP A 50 -30.60 -26.74 13.27
CA ASP A 50 -31.83 -27.55 13.25
C ASP A 50 -33.01 -26.87 12.54
N ASP A 51 -33.20 -25.56 12.65
CA ASP A 51 -34.24 -24.80 11.92
C ASP A 51 -33.95 -24.76 10.40
N ILE A 52 -32.67 -24.66 10.00
CA ILE A 52 -32.27 -24.76 8.59
C ILE A 52 -32.51 -26.19 8.06
N PHE A 53 -32.18 -27.22 8.84
CA PHE A 53 -32.28 -28.61 8.39
C PHE A 53 -33.69 -29.20 8.49
N SER A 54 -34.53 -28.74 9.43
CA SER A 54 -35.95 -29.11 9.53
C SER A 54 -36.79 -28.62 8.35
N ARG A 55 -36.32 -27.59 7.64
CA ARG A 55 -36.93 -27.08 6.39
C ARG A 55 -36.56 -27.89 5.15
N ILE A 56 -35.64 -28.86 5.27
CA ILE A 56 -35.34 -29.82 4.21
C ILE A 56 -36.28 -31.02 4.39
N PRO A 57 -37.17 -31.34 3.42
CA PRO A 57 -38.15 -32.41 3.60
C PRO A 57 -37.46 -33.77 3.83
N SER A 58 -37.62 -34.35 5.02
CA SER A 58 -36.98 -35.60 5.43
C SER A 58 -37.50 -36.85 4.68
N HIS A 59 -38.56 -36.71 3.89
CA HIS A 59 -39.30 -37.80 3.26
C HIS A 59 -38.90 -38.14 1.81
N ARG A 60 -37.84 -37.52 1.26
CA ARG A 60 -37.42 -37.86 -0.11
C ARG A 60 -36.72 -39.22 -0.19
N PRO A 61 -37.07 -40.08 -1.18
CA PRO A 61 -36.41 -41.37 -1.41
C PRO A 61 -34.88 -41.21 -1.55
N LEU A 62 -34.13 -42.21 -1.06
CA LEU A 62 -32.66 -42.28 -1.14
C LEU A 62 -32.13 -42.09 -2.58
N ASP A 63 -32.92 -42.48 -3.56
CA ASP A 63 -32.58 -42.51 -4.98
C ASP A 63 -32.48 -41.09 -5.59
N GLU A 64 -33.37 -40.16 -5.18
CA GLU A 64 -33.30 -38.74 -5.57
C GLU A 64 -32.14 -38.00 -4.89
N ARG A 65 -31.72 -38.45 -3.70
CA ARG A 65 -30.53 -37.92 -3.00
C ARG A 65 -29.25 -38.28 -3.75
N GLY A 66 -29.17 -39.48 -4.32
CA GLY A 66 -28.05 -39.93 -5.16
C GLY A 66 -27.87 -39.15 -6.47
N GLU A 67 -28.98 -38.73 -7.09
CA GLU A 67 -28.94 -37.96 -8.34
C GLU A 67 -28.46 -36.51 -8.12
N ASN A 68 -28.87 -35.89 -7.00
CA ASN A 68 -28.36 -34.58 -6.57
C ASN A 68 -26.88 -34.64 -6.16
N LEU A 69 -26.42 -35.74 -5.56
CA LEU A 69 -25.01 -36.01 -5.26
C LEU A 69 -24.15 -36.11 -6.52
N THR A 70 -24.65 -36.79 -7.56
CA THR A 70 -23.94 -36.92 -8.84
C THR A 70 -23.86 -35.58 -9.56
N LYS A 71 -24.90 -34.75 -9.47
CA LYS A 71 -24.87 -33.36 -9.96
C LYS A 71 -23.92 -32.48 -9.14
N LEU A 72 -23.93 -32.55 -7.80
CA LEU A 72 -23.09 -31.74 -6.91
C LEU A 72 -21.60 -32.12 -7.02
N ASN A 73 -21.28 -33.41 -7.01
CA ASN A 73 -19.92 -33.89 -7.32
C ASN A 73 -19.54 -33.59 -8.76
N GLY A 74 -20.49 -33.60 -9.70
CA GLY A 74 -20.29 -33.10 -11.06
C GLY A 74 -19.93 -31.62 -11.09
N PHE A 75 -20.57 -30.76 -10.27
CA PHE A 75 -20.21 -29.35 -10.14
C PHE A 75 -18.80 -29.16 -9.55
N LEU A 76 -18.44 -29.92 -8.51
CA LEU A 76 -17.13 -29.84 -7.87
C LEU A 76 -16.00 -30.40 -8.75
N ASN A 77 -16.25 -31.50 -9.49
CA ASN A 77 -15.27 -32.14 -10.37
C ASN A 77 -15.16 -31.44 -11.74
N ASN A 78 -16.21 -30.77 -12.23
CA ASN A 78 -16.16 -29.95 -13.44
C ASN A 78 -15.58 -28.54 -13.19
N GLY A 79 -15.27 -28.18 -11.94
CA GLY A 79 -14.57 -26.94 -11.58
C GLY A 79 -13.09 -26.90 -12.03
N LEU A 80 -12.55 -28.01 -12.54
CA LEU A 80 -11.21 -28.06 -13.13
C LEU A 80 -11.12 -27.36 -14.50
N ASP A 81 -12.26 -27.11 -15.17
CA ASP A 81 -12.31 -26.38 -16.45
C ASP A 81 -12.68 -24.90 -16.24
N ASN A 82 -11.78 -24.10 -15.68
CA ASN A 82 -11.83 -22.62 -15.65
C ASN A 82 -13.11 -21.96 -15.05
N ARG A 83 -14.02 -22.70 -14.43
CA ARG A 83 -15.23 -22.13 -13.82
C ARG A 83 -14.95 -21.82 -12.36
N LYS A 84 -15.16 -20.56 -11.98
CA LYS A 84 -15.13 -20.11 -10.59
C LYS A 84 -16.01 -21.00 -9.72
N LEU A 85 -15.55 -21.33 -8.52
CA LEU A 85 -16.31 -22.07 -7.54
C LEU A 85 -17.62 -21.33 -7.20
N ASP A 86 -18.75 -22.01 -7.37
CA ASP A 86 -20.08 -21.52 -6.99
C ASP A 86 -20.44 -22.06 -5.60
N VAL A 87 -20.34 -21.19 -4.59
CA VAL A 87 -20.70 -21.49 -3.19
C VAL A 87 -22.08 -20.97 -2.80
N THR A 88 -22.87 -20.45 -3.74
CA THR A 88 -24.21 -19.92 -3.43
C THR A 88 -25.17 -20.97 -2.84
N LYS A 89 -24.88 -22.25 -3.09
CA LYS A 89 -25.61 -23.41 -2.55
C LYS A 89 -25.03 -23.96 -1.25
N ALA A 90 -23.93 -23.40 -0.74
CA ALA A 90 -23.42 -23.79 0.58
C ALA A 90 -24.47 -23.46 1.64
N MET A 91 -24.83 -24.46 2.43
CA MET A 91 -25.92 -24.35 3.40
C MET A 91 -25.45 -23.92 4.80
N VAL A 92 -24.14 -23.93 5.04
CA VAL A 92 -23.51 -23.64 6.33
C VAL A 92 -22.14 -22.97 6.13
N GLY A 93 -21.70 -22.18 7.11
CA GLY A 93 -20.42 -21.45 7.12
C GLY A 93 -20.47 -20.08 6.43
N ALA A 94 -19.37 -19.33 6.46
CA ALA A 94 -19.17 -18.01 5.86
C ALA A 94 -19.10 -18.08 4.34
N PHE A 95 -18.86 -19.26 3.77
CA PHE A 95 -19.07 -19.50 2.34
C PHE A 95 -20.55 -19.68 1.96
N GLN A 96 -21.50 -19.51 2.89
CA GLN A 96 -22.93 -19.59 2.60
C GLN A 96 -23.44 -18.42 1.74
N GLY A 97 -24.17 -18.77 0.68
CA GLY A 97 -24.96 -17.82 -0.10
C GLY A 97 -24.14 -16.78 -0.85
N ALA A 98 -24.72 -15.59 -1.04
CA ALA A 98 -24.10 -14.52 -1.82
C ALA A 98 -22.83 -13.94 -1.16
N ALA A 99 -22.81 -13.83 0.17
CA ALA A 99 -21.65 -13.33 0.91
C ALA A 99 -20.45 -14.28 0.76
N GLY A 100 -20.69 -15.60 0.82
CA GLY A 100 -19.67 -16.59 0.53
C GLY A 100 -19.12 -16.49 -0.89
N GLN A 101 -20.00 -16.25 -1.86
CA GLN A 101 -19.59 -16.10 -3.26
C GLN A 101 -18.70 -14.87 -3.47
N GLU A 102 -19.00 -13.76 -2.80
CA GLU A 102 -18.17 -12.55 -2.83
C GLU A 102 -16.74 -12.84 -2.34
N ILE A 103 -16.59 -13.56 -1.23
CA ILE A 103 -15.28 -13.95 -0.69
C ILE A 103 -14.52 -14.84 -1.70
N VAL A 104 -15.21 -15.81 -2.29
CA VAL A 104 -14.63 -16.69 -3.31
C VAL A 104 -14.16 -15.87 -4.53
N ASP A 105 -14.97 -14.93 -4.99
CA ASP A 105 -14.61 -14.02 -6.07
C ASP A 105 -13.39 -13.16 -5.74
N GLU A 106 -13.29 -12.65 -4.51
CA GLU A 106 -12.11 -11.94 -4.02
C GLU A 106 -10.85 -12.83 -4.00
N ILE A 107 -10.99 -14.10 -3.62
CA ILE A 107 -9.88 -15.08 -3.65
C ILE A 107 -9.40 -15.35 -5.08
N TYR A 108 -10.31 -15.49 -6.05
CA TYR A 108 -9.93 -15.58 -7.46
C TYR A 108 -9.26 -14.29 -7.97
N GLY A 109 -9.56 -13.14 -7.35
CA GLY A 109 -8.89 -11.87 -7.61
C GLY A 109 -7.53 -11.71 -6.93
N MET A 110 -7.08 -12.66 -6.11
CA MET A 110 -5.94 -12.47 -5.21
C MET A 110 -4.60 -12.29 -5.93
N ALA A 111 -4.40 -12.94 -7.08
CA ALA A 111 -3.20 -12.72 -7.90
C ALA A 111 -3.12 -11.26 -8.36
N ASN A 112 -4.24 -10.69 -8.80
CA ASN A 112 -4.32 -9.29 -9.18
C ASN A 112 -4.12 -8.37 -7.96
N THR A 113 -4.76 -8.66 -6.84
CA THR A 113 -4.62 -7.90 -5.59
C THR A 113 -3.17 -7.85 -5.10
N THR A 114 -2.50 -9.01 -5.02
CA THR A 114 -1.10 -9.10 -4.56
C THR A 114 -0.11 -8.43 -5.52
N ASN A 115 -0.31 -8.58 -6.83
CA ASN A 115 0.51 -7.90 -7.84
C ASN A 115 0.31 -6.37 -7.78
N ASN A 116 -0.93 -5.90 -7.64
CA ASN A 116 -1.22 -4.48 -7.53
C ASN A 116 -0.64 -3.89 -6.25
N LEU A 117 -0.74 -4.59 -5.11
CA LEU A 117 -0.09 -4.20 -3.86
C LEU A 117 1.41 -4.00 -4.07
N ASN A 118 2.07 -4.99 -4.67
CA ASN A 118 3.50 -4.93 -4.93
C ASN A 118 3.90 -3.73 -5.79
N MET A 119 3.14 -3.48 -6.87
CA MET A 119 3.37 -2.31 -7.73
C MET A 119 3.12 -0.99 -7.00
N SER A 120 2.10 -0.89 -6.17
CA SER A 120 1.81 0.31 -5.38
C SER A 120 2.92 0.60 -4.35
N PHE A 121 3.41 -0.43 -3.65
CA PHE A 121 4.58 -0.29 -2.78
C PHE A 121 5.81 0.20 -3.55
N GLU A 122 6.06 -0.34 -4.74
CA GLU A 122 7.20 0.05 -5.58
C GLU A 122 7.09 1.49 -6.10
N ARG A 123 5.91 1.90 -6.57
CA ARG A 123 5.66 3.27 -7.05
C ARG A 123 5.83 4.28 -5.94
N ALA A 124 5.22 4.04 -4.78
CA ALA A 124 5.38 4.90 -3.62
C ALA A 124 6.85 4.99 -3.20
N TYR A 125 7.57 3.86 -3.16
CA TYR A 125 9.00 3.84 -2.84
C TYR A 125 9.84 4.70 -3.79
N ARG A 126 9.61 4.61 -5.10
CA ARG A 126 10.33 5.44 -6.10
C ARG A 126 10.07 6.93 -5.90
N LEU A 127 8.86 7.32 -5.52
CA LEU A 127 8.52 8.71 -5.21
C LEU A 127 9.21 9.17 -3.91
N LEU A 128 9.21 8.32 -2.88
CA LEU A 128 9.93 8.60 -1.62
C LEU A 128 11.43 8.79 -1.85
N LEU A 129 12.07 7.97 -2.70
CA LEU A 129 13.47 8.17 -3.05
C LEU A 129 13.74 9.54 -3.68
N LYS A 130 12.82 10.04 -4.52
CA LYS A 130 12.94 11.41 -5.08
C LYS A 130 12.88 12.45 -3.98
N ILE A 131 11.94 12.31 -3.03
CA ILE A 131 11.78 13.24 -1.90
C ILE A 131 13.03 13.21 -1.01
N ASP A 132 13.49 12.02 -0.59
CA ASP A 132 14.67 11.83 0.26
C ASP A 132 15.95 12.41 -0.39
N ASN A 133 16.09 12.32 -1.72
CA ASN A 133 17.21 12.90 -2.46
C ASN A 133 17.31 14.43 -2.35
N HIS A 134 16.22 15.13 -2.03
CA HIS A 134 16.25 16.57 -1.78
C HIS A 134 16.85 16.94 -0.41
N LYS A 135 17.01 15.96 0.50
CA LYS A 135 17.59 16.13 1.84
C LYS A 135 16.94 17.26 2.62
N TYR A 136 15.61 17.28 2.63
CA TYR A 136 14.87 18.24 3.42
C TYR A 136 15.21 18.07 4.91
N MET A 137 15.37 19.19 5.61
CA MET A 137 15.65 19.20 7.03
C MET A 137 14.40 19.58 7.79
N ARG A 138 14.14 18.88 8.89
CA ARG A 138 13.13 19.27 9.88
C ARG A 138 13.61 20.46 10.72
N GLU A 139 12.71 21.02 11.52
CA GLU A 139 13.00 22.12 12.43
C GLU A 139 14.11 21.78 13.46
N ASP A 140 14.23 20.51 13.83
CA ASP A 140 15.28 20.00 14.73
C ASP A 140 16.63 19.74 14.04
N GLY A 141 16.72 20.00 12.73
CA GLY A 141 17.91 19.78 11.91
C GLY A 141 18.09 18.34 11.41
N THR A 142 17.17 17.42 11.73
CA THR A 142 17.23 16.04 11.21
C THR A 142 16.86 16.00 9.73
N ILE A 143 17.52 15.11 8.97
CA ILE A 143 17.19 14.89 7.56
C ILE A 143 15.95 14.00 7.48
N MET A 144 15.03 14.40 6.63
CA MET A 144 13.80 13.67 6.34
C MET A 144 14.11 12.50 5.39
N GLU A 145 13.99 11.27 5.89
CA GLU A 145 14.21 10.03 5.15
C GLU A 145 13.06 9.05 5.40
N TYR A 146 12.30 8.72 4.37
CA TYR A 146 11.13 7.83 4.47
C TYR A 146 11.28 6.53 3.68
N ALA A 147 12.07 6.54 2.61
CA ALA A 147 12.27 5.37 1.76
C ALA A 147 12.81 4.15 2.53
N PRO A 148 13.73 4.27 3.52
CA PRO A 148 14.19 3.12 4.30
C PRO A 148 13.08 2.46 5.12
N THR A 149 12.22 3.26 5.76
CA THR A 149 11.08 2.75 6.55
C THR A 149 10.05 2.11 5.64
N TRP A 150 9.74 2.74 4.50
CA TRP A 150 8.83 2.19 3.50
C TRP A 150 9.32 0.85 2.93
N ARG A 151 10.63 0.73 2.67
CA ARG A 151 11.25 -0.53 2.25
C ARG A 151 11.02 -1.64 3.28
N ARG A 152 11.14 -1.33 4.58
CA ARG A 152 10.84 -2.31 5.65
C ARG A 152 9.39 -2.75 5.61
N TYR A 153 8.44 -1.82 5.42
CA TYR A 153 7.03 -2.18 5.27
C TYR A 153 6.74 -3.08 4.07
N HIS A 154 7.38 -2.82 2.93
CA HIS A 154 7.24 -3.69 1.76
C HIS A 154 7.84 -5.08 1.99
N GLU A 155 8.98 -5.17 2.67
CA GLU A 155 9.55 -6.47 3.03
C GLU A 155 8.68 -7.24 4.03
N THR A 156 8.15 -6.55 5.05
CA THR A 156 7.14 -7.11 5.96
C THR A 156 5.93 -7.60 5.19
N PHE A 157 5.40 -6.82 4.25
CA PHE A 157 4.30 -7.25 3.37
C PHE A 157 4.62 -8.58 2.65
N ARG A 158 5.79 -8.69 2.02
CA ARG A 158 6.20 -9.92 1.31
C ARG A 158 6.27 -11.12 2.25
N GLN A 159 6.79 -10.93 3.46
CA GLN A 159 6.84 -11.97 4.49
C GLN A 159 5.42 -12.40 4.90
N LEU A 160 4.52 -11.45 5.15
CA LEU A 160 3.14 -11.73 5.53
C LEU A 160 2.36 -12.46 4.43
N ILE A 161 2.55 -12.10 3.14
CA ILE A 161 1.94 -12.82 2.03
C ILE A 161 2.49 -14.24 1.88
N THR A 162 3.77 -14.44 2.20
CA THR A 162 4.38 -15.78 2.23
C THR A 162 3.82 -16.63 3.37
N GLU A 163 3.72 -16.06 4.57
CA GLU A 163 3.11 -16.68 5.75
C GLU A 163 1.64 -17.04 5.47
N SER A 164 0.89 -16.11 4.89
CA SER A 164 -0.49 -16.28 4.44
C SER A 164 -0.64 -17.48 3.50
N LYS A 165 0.19 -17.56 2.45
CA LYS A 165 0.20 -18.71 1.53
C LYS A 165 0.50 -20.03 2.25
N SER A 166 1.46 -20.03 3.18
CA SER A 166 1.82 -21.22 3.96
C SER A 166 0.68 -21.70 4.85
N ILE A 167 -0.03 -20.78 5.52
CA ILE A 167 -1.22 -21.09 6.31
C ILE A 167 -2.30 -21.70 5.42
N ALA A 168 -2.56 -21.10 4.24
CA ALA A 168 -3.55 -21.62 3.31
C ALA A 168 -3.21 -23.03 2.81
N SER A 169 -1.96 -23.28 2.40
CA SER A 169 -1.51 -24.61 2.00
C SER A 169 -1.62 -25.65 3.13
N THR A 170 -1.29 -25.26 4.35
CA THR A 170 -1.41 -26.14 5.52
C THR A 170 -2.87 -26.46 5.82
N GLY A 171 -3.73 -25.44 5.86
CA GLY A 171 -5.17 -25.61 6.05
C GLY A 171 -5.82 -26.45 4.96
N LYS A 172 -5.35 -26.34 3.71
CA LYS A 172 -5.78 -27.18 2.59
C LYS A 172 -5.47 -28.66 2.88
N CYS A 173 -4.23 -28.99 3.26
CA CYS A 173 -3.86 -30.37 3.58
C CYS A 173 -4.71 -30.94 4.72
N TYR A 174 -5.05 -30.12 5.72
CA TYR A 174 -5.97 -30.52 6.77
C TYR A 174 -7.36 -30.80 6.21
N ALA A 175 -7.95 -29.85 5.48
CA ALA A 175 -9.27 -29.99 4.87
C ALA A 175 -9.37 -31.22 3.95
N GLU A 176 -8.36 -31.48 3.12
CA GLU A 176 -8.29 -32.68 2.24
C GLU A 176 -8.33 -33.98 3.03
N ARG A 177 -7.47 -34.09 4.06
CA ARG A 177 -7.44 -35.28 4.92
C ARG A 177 -8.80 -35.52 5.57
N TYR A 178 -9.46 -34.49 6.07
CA TYR A 178 -10.74 -34.64 6.77
C TYR A 178 -11.92 -34.87 5.82
N ALA A 179 -11.91 -34.26 4.63
CA ALA A 179 -12.87 -34.56 3.56
C ALA A 179 -12.83 -36.04 3.14
N GLN A 180 -11.70 -36.73 3.34
CA GLN A 180 -11.53 -38.14 3.01
C GLN A 180 -11.79 -39.07 4.21
N GLU A 181 -11.12 -38.83 5.33
CA GLU A 181 -11.15 -39.75 6.49
C GLU A 181 -12.52 -39.83 7.16
N ILE A 182 -13.18 -38.68 7.37
CA ILE A 182 -14.43 -38.64 8.14
C ILE A 182 -15.56 -39.34 7.36
N PRO A 183 -15.82 -39.05 6.07
CA PRO A 183 -16.83 -39.77 5.32
C PRO A 183 -16.61 -41.29 5.23
N GLN A 184 -15.37 -41.74 5.10
CA GLN A 184 -15.07 -43.18 5.05
C GLN A 184 -15.40 -43.88 6.37
N LYS A 185 -15.05 -43.25 7.50
CA LYS A 185 -15.35 -43.79 8.83
C LYS A 185 -16.85 -43.75 9.14
N LEU A 186 -17.55 -42.70 8.70
CA LEU A 186 -19.00 -42.58 8.83
C LEU A 186 -19.74 -43.61 7.98
N GLU A 187 -19.32 -43.84 6.74
CA GLU A 187 -19.91 -44.88 5.89
C GLU A 187 -19.75 -46.26 6.53
N LYS A 188 -18.61 -46.53 7.17
CA LYS A 188 -18.40 -47.75 7.95
C LYS A 188 -19.34 -47.82 9.17
N LEU A 189 -19.52 -46.73 9.89
CA LEU A 189 -20.43 -46.67 11.04
C LEU A 189 -21.89 -46.88 10.60
N GLN A 190 -22.31 -46.22 9.53
CA GLN A 190 -23.64 -46.37 8.94
C GLN A 190 -23.93 -47.82 8.53
N LYS A 191 -22.98 -48.49 7.87
CA LYS A 191 -23.08 -49.91 7.52
C LYS A 191 -23.27 -50.82 8.75
N ILE A 192 -22.62 -50.51 9.87
CA ILE A 192 -22.78 -51.27 11.13
C ILE A 192 -24.18 -51.06 11.74
N ILE A 193 -24.76 -49.86 11.58
CA ILE A 193 -26.09 -49.52 12.11
C ILE A 193 -27.20 -50.11 11.22
N GLU A 194 -27.06 -50.01 9.91
CA GLU A 194 -28.04 -50.47 8.92
C GLU A 194 -28.07 -51.99 8.77
N ASP A 195 -26.93 -52.65 8.97
CA ASP A 195 -26.82 -54.12 9.00
C ASP A 195 -26.44 -54.62 10.40
N PRO A 196 -27.38 -54.60 11.36
CA PRO A 196 -27.09 -54.98 12.73
C PRO A 196 -26.87 -56.49 12.90
N ARG A 197 -27.01 -57.32 11.85
CA ARG A 197 -27.01 -58.78 11.92
C ARG A 197 -26.32 -59.43 10.71
N THR A 198 -25.10 -59.92 10.94
CA THR A 198 -24.79 -61.24 10.37
C THR A 198 -25.65 -62.29 11.12
N GLU A 199 -26.05 -63.40 10.49
CA GLU A 199 -26.96 -64.42 11.08
C GLU A 199 -26.55 -64.98 12.46
N THR A 200 -25.36 -64.63 12.96
CA THR A 200 -24.75 -65.16 14.19
C THR A 200 -24.41 -64.12 15.26
N GLU A 201 -24.60 -62.82 15.01
CA GLU A 201 -24.12 -61.75 15.90
C GLU A 201 -25.21 -61.17 16.80
N SER A 202 -24.88 -60.93 18.06
CA SER A 202 -25.80 -60.32 19.03
C SER A 202 -25.88 -58.80 18.87
N ILE A 203 -27.01 -58.21 19.29
CA ILE A 203 -27.22 -56.74 19.27
C ILE A 203 -26.12 -56.02 20.07
N GLU A 204 -25.66 -56.63 21.17
CA GLU A 204 -24.62 -56.05 22.02
C GLU A 204 -23.24 -56.02 21.34
N GLU A 205 -22.92 -57.04 20.54
CA GLU A 205 -21.68 -57.07 19.75
C GLU A 205 -21.70 -56.01 18.64
N THR A 206 -22.84 -55.86 17.95
CA THR A 206 -23.05 -54.78 16.97
C THR A 206 -22.87 -53.40 17.61
N ARG A 207 -23.50 -53.15 18.77
CA ARG A 207 -23.33 -51.91 19.53
C ARG A 207 -21.87 -51.67 19.92
N LYS A 208 -21.16 -52.71 20.37
CA LYS A 208 -19.73 -52.63 20.70
C LYS A 208 -18.87 -52.26 19.49
N ARG A 209 -19.17 -52.76 18.29
CA ARG A 209 -18.46 -52.37 17.05
C ARG A 209 -18.78 -50.94 16.62
N ALA A 210 -20.04 -50.51 16.74
CA ALA A 210 -20.46 -49.14 16.48
C ALA A 210 -19.70 -48.17 17.40
N ASN A 211 -19.68 -48.43 18.71
CA ASN A 211 -18.96 -47.62 19.70
C ASN A 211 -17.46 -47.52 19.41
N ARG A 212 -16.80 -48.62 19.02
CA ARG A 212 -15.39 -48.58 18.62
C ARG A 212 -15.15 -47.72 17.38
N THR A 213 -16.06 -47.77 16.40
CA THR A 213 -15.96 -46.94 15.19
C THR A 213 -16.22 -45.47 15.51
N MET A 214 -17.18 -45.19 16.40
CA MET A 214 -17.44 -43.85 16.92
C MET A 214 -16.22 -43.26 17.64
N GLN A 215 -15.55 -44.03 18.51
CA GLN A 215 -14.29 -43.61 19.14
C GLN A 215 -13.18 -43.27 18.12
N LEU A 216 -13.12 -43.97 16.99
CA LEU A 216 -12.17 -43.65 15.91
C LEU A 216 -12.56 -42.37 15.14
N ILE A 217 -13.86 -42.07 15.05
CA ILE A 217 -14.38 -40.81 14.48
C ILE A 217 -14.08 -39.67 15.44
N GLU A 218 -14.41 -39.81 16.72
CA GLU A 218 -14.06 -38.88 17.81
C GLU A 218 -12.56 -38.56 17.82
N ALA A 219 -11.70 -39.58 17.75
CA ALA A 219 -10.26 -39.37 17.72
C ALA A 219 -9.83 -38.55 16.48
N SER A 220 -10.35 -38.87 15.28
CA SER A 220 -10.08 -38.10 14.06
C SER A 220 -10.59 -36.65 14.17
N ILE A 221 -11.79 -36.45 14.73
CA ILE A 221 -12.36 -35.11 14.94
C ILE A 221 -11.54 -34.33 15.98
N ASN A 222 -11.07 -34.95 17.05
CA ASN A 222 -10.22 -34.27 18.04
C ASN A 222 -8.88 -33.79 17.45
N ILE A 223 -8.27 -34.56 16.54
CA ILE A 223 -7.08 -34.11 15.81
C ILE A 223 -7.44 -32.90 14.92
N LEU A 224 -8.59 -32.94 14.23
CA LEU A 224 -9.10 -31.84 13.42
C LEU A 224 -9.36 -30.57 14.22
N LEU A 225 -9.98 -30.70 15.39
CA LEU A 225 -10.21 -29.57 16.29
C LEU A 225 -8.89 -28.90 16.71
N LYS A 226 -7.84 -29.70 16.93
CA LYS A 226 -6.50 -29.18 17.23
C LYS A 226 -5.89 -28.44 16.03
N ASP A 227 -6.00 -29.01 14.84
CA ASP A 227 -5.47 -28.41 13.60
C ASP A 227 -6.20 -27.13 13.21
N LEU A 228 -7.53 -27.09 13.39
CA LEU A 228 -8.34 -25.89 13.23
C LEU A 228 -7.95 -24.81 14.24
N ALA A 229 -7.72 -25.17 15.51
CA ALA A 229 -7.27 -24.22 16.53
C ALA A 229 -5.88 -23.63 16.22
N ASP A 230 -4.95 -24.43 15.70
CA ASP A 230 -3.65 -23.94 15.25
C ASP A 230 -3.79 -22.99 14.04
N THR A 231 -4.65 -23.34 13.08
CA THR A 231 -4.93 -22.51 11.90
C THR A 231 -5.60 -21.19 12.29
N GLU A 232 -6.59 -21.24 13.18
CA GLU A 232 -7.31 -20.10 13.77
C GLU A 232 -6.33 -19.13 14.45
N LYS A 233 -5.43 -19.66 15.29
CA LYS A 233 -4.40 -18.86 15.96
C LYS A 233 -3.48 -18.18 14.95
N LYS A 234 -2.95 -18.93 13.97
CA LYS A 234 -2.06 -18.39 12.93
C LYS A 234 -2.75 -17.33 12.06
N ALA A 235 -4.02 -17.54 11.71
CA ALA A 235 -4.82 -16.55 10.97
C ALA A 235 -5.05 -15.27 11.79
N THR A 236 -5.32 -15.41 13.10
CA THR A 236 -5.45 -14.28 14.03
C THR A 236 -4.15 -13.49 14.13
N ASP A 237 -3.02 -14.17 14.33
CA ASP A 237 -1.70 -13.55 14.40
C ASP A 237 -1.34 -12.84 13.08
N LEU A 238 -1.65 -13.46 11.93
CA LEU A 238 -1.47 -12.85 10.60
C LEU A 238 -2.34 -11.59 10.44
N GLY A 239 -3.61 -11.65 10.83
CA GLY A 239 -4.54 -10.51 10.78
C GLY A 239 -4.04 -9.33 11.63
N ALA A 240 -3.52 -9.60 12.83
CA ALA A 240 -2.93 -8.57 13.69
C ALA A 240 -1.70 -7.91 13.03
N LYS A 241 -0.78 -8.70 12.44
CA LYS A 241 0.40 -8.18 11.74
C LYS A 241 0.03 -7.37 10.48
N LEU A 242 -0.98 -7.79 9.72
CA LEU A 242 -1.49 -7.05 8.56
C LEU A 242 -2.08 -5.70 8.98
N ASN A 243 -2.83 -5.68 10.09
CA ASN A 243 -3.39 -4.45 10.64
C ASN A 243 -2.28 -3.50 11.16
N GLU A 244 -1.23 -4.03 11.78
CA GLU A 244 -0.05 -3.25 12.17
C GLU A 244 0.64 -2.62 10.96
N LEU A 245 0.89 -3.41 9.91
CA LEU A 245 1.47 -2.92 8.66
C LEU A 245 0.59 -1.82 8.02
N TRP A 246 -0.72 -2.06 7.95
CA TRP A 246 -1.69 -1.09 7.44
C TRP A 246 -1.61 0.24 8.21
N SER A 247 -1.59 0.17 9.55
CA SER A 247 -1.49 1.35 10.41
C SER A 247 -0.16 2.08 10.21
N GLY A 248 0.95 1.34 10.13
CA GLY A 248 2.29 1.88 9.91
C GLY A 248 2.42 2.62 8.57
N VAL A 249 1.89 2.05 7.49
CA VAL A 249 1.86 2.68 6.15
C VAL A 249 1.05 3.98 6.18
N ARG A 250 -0.11 3.98 6.85
CA ARG A 250 -0.96 5.17 6.98
C ARG A 250 -0.28 6.28 7.79
N ILE A 251 0.28 5.95 8.95
CA ILE A 251 0.97 6.91 9.82
C ILE A 251 2.14 7.56 9.08
N LEU A 252 2.96 6.77 8.38
CA LEU A 252 4.11 7.26 7.63
C LEU A 252 3.69 8.25 6.53
N SER A 253 2.58 7.97 5.85
CA SER A 253 2.00 8.87 4.84
C SER A 253 1.52 10.19 5.43
N GLU A 254 0.84 10.14 6.58
CA GLU A 254 0.36 11.32 7.31
C GLU A 254 1.54 12.16 7.85
N GLU A 255 2.62 11.51 8.30
CA GLU A 255 3.85 12.18 8.72
C GLU A 255 4.55 12.87 7.54
N LEU A 256 4.67 12.17 6.40
CA LEU A 256 5.24 12.72 5.17
C LEU A 256 4.49 13.97 4.70
N GLU A 257 3.15 13.90 4.63
CA GLU A 257 2.33 15.05 4.25
C GLU A 257 2.55 16.22 5.19
N ARG A 258 2.54 15.96 6.49
CA ARG A 258 2.72 16.99 7.52
C ARG A 258 4.09 17.66 7.42
N ASP A 259 5.15 16.88 7.19
CA ASP A 259 6.51 17.41 7.06
C ASP A 259 6.66 18.22 5.75
N VAL A 260 6.11 17.77 4.62
CA VAL A 260 6.13 18.53 3.36
C VAL A 260 5.29 19.80 3.44
N ASP A 261 4.13 19.76 4.07
CA ASP A 261 3.30 20.93 4.29
C ASP A 261 3.96 21.94 5.23
N ARG A 262 4.73 21.50 6.24
CA ARG A 262 5.51 22.39 7.11
C ARG A 262 6.64 23.10 6.39
N LEU A 263 7.25 22.47 5.39
CA LEU A 263 8.30 23.09 4.57
C LEU A 263 7.77 24.23 3.69
N THR A 264 6.48 24.19 3.34
CA THR A 264 5.83 25.16 2.43
C THR A 264 5.71 26.58 3.02
N PRO A 265 5.22 26.81 4.25
CA PRO A 265 5.09 28.15 4.82
C PRO A 265 6.39 28.70 5.42
N THR A 266 7.32 27.86 5.88
CA THR A 266 8.59 28.33 6.48
C THR A 266 9.47 29.11 5.51
N VAL A 267 9.28 28.91 4.21
CA VAL A 267 9.97 29.68 3.18
C VAL A 267 8.91 30.12 2.19
N ASP A 268 8.42 31.36 2.34
CA ASP A 268 7.73 32.04 1.25
C ASP A 268 8.77 32.27 0.14
N TYR A 269 8.99 31.22 -0.64
CA TYR A 269 9.97 31.20 -1.71
C TYR A 269 9.63 32.29 -2.71
N ASP A 270 8.35 32.62 -2.93
CA ASP A 270 7.96 33.68 -3.84
C ASP A 270 8.39 35.06 -3.32
N VAL A 271 8.18 35.36 -2.04
CA VAL A 271 8.70 36.60 -1.41
C VAL A 271 10.22 36.63 -1.41
N THR A 272 10.87 35.51 -1.11
CA THR A 272 12.35 35.43 -1.04
C THR A 272 12.98 35.57 -2.43
N ILE A 273 12.41 34.91 -3.44
CA ILE A 273 12.79 35.01 -4.86
C ILE A 273 12.59 36.45 -5.34
N LYS A 274 11.43 37.06 -5.05
CA LYS A 274 11.14 38.45 -5.39
C LYS A 274 12.16 39.41 -4.76
N THR A 275 12.47 39.22 -3.47
CA THR A 275 13.47 40.02 -2.76
C THR A 275 14.87 39.88 -3.39
N ALA A 276 15.25 38.67 -3.78
CA ALA A 276 16.51 38.41 -4.48
C ALA A 276 16.55 39.04 -5.89
N GLU A 277 15.44 39.00 -6.63
CA GLU A 277 15.30 39.66 -7.93
C GLU A 277 15.41 41.19 -7.80
N GLU A 278 14.75 41.79 -6.80
CA GLU A 278 14.86 43.22 -6.48
C GLU A 278 16.30 43.62 -6.12
N HIS A 279 17.01 42.80 -5.33
CA HIS A 279 18.41 43.00 -5.01
C HIS A 279 19.30 42.96 -6.26
N ILE A 280 19.11 41.99 -7.16
CA ILE A 280 19.81 41.92 -8.46
C ILE A 280 19.56 43.18 -9.30
N GLN A 281 18.32 43.67 -9.35
CA GLN A 281 18.00 44.90 -10.08
C GLN A 281 18.71 46.12 -9.46
N LYS A 282 18.75 46.21 -8.13
CA LYS A 282 19.47 47.27 -7.41
C LYS A 282 20.97 47.25 -7.70
N VAL A 283 21.61 46.08 -7.68
CA VAL A 283 23.04 45.93 -8.00
C VAL A 283 23.31 46.28 -9.47
N ARG A 284 22.47 45.84 -10.41
CA ARG A 284 22.56 46.23 -11.83
C ARG A 284 22.47 47.74 -12.02
N ALA A 285 21.53 48.40 -11.33
CA ALA A 285 21.36 49.85 -11.42
C ALA A 285 22.62 50.59 -10.90
N LYS A 286 23.22 50.15 -9.80
CA LYS A 286 24.49 50.70 -9.29
C LYS A 286 25.65 50.53 -10.28
N LEU A 287 25.79 49.32 -10.85
CA LEU A 287 26.81 49.04 -11.87
C LEU A 287 26.62 49.94 -13.12
N GLY A 288 25.36 50.15 -13.53
CA GLY A 288 25.01 51.06 -14.62
C GLY A 288 25.44 52.50 -14.34
N LYS A 289 25.16 53.01 -13.13
CA LYS A 289 25.58 54.36 -12.69
C LYS A 289 27.10 54.52 -12.73
N LEU A 290 27.86 53.56 -12.20
CA LEU A 290 29.32 53.58 -12.24
C LEU A 290 29.85 53.56 -13.67
N LYS A 291 29.26 52.75 -14.55
CA LYS A 291 29.64 52.70 -15.97
C LYS A 291 29.42 54.04 -16.66
N THR A 292 28.28 54.70 -16.40
CA THR A 292 27.98 56.02 -16.96
C THR A 292 28.92 57.11 -16.43
N GLN A 293 29.27 57.08 -15.14
CA GLN A 293 30.23 58.00 -14.54
C GLN A 293 31.63 57.80 -15.12
N ALA A 294 32.11 56.56 -15.26
CA ALA A 294 33.38 56.25 -15.89
C ALA A 294 33.41 56.74 -17.35
N SER A 295 32.36 56.50 -18.14
CA SER A 295 32.31 56.99 -19.53
C SER A 295 32.32 58.51 -19.63
N ALA A 296 31.66 59.22 -18.70
CA ALA A 296 31.68 60.67 -18.66
C ALA A 296 33.10 61.20 -18.40
N LEU A 297 33.83 60.60 -17.44
CA LEU A 297 35.22 60.96 -17.15
C LEU A 297 36.14 60.73 -18.36
N PHE A 298 35.99 59.62 -19.08
CA PHE A 298 36.76 59.36 -20.31
C PHE A 298 36.40 60.32 -21.46
N SER A 299 35.13 60.71 -21.60
CA SER A 299 34.72 61.68 -22.63
C SER A 299 35.30 63.07 -22.39
N VAL A 300 35.42 63.51 -21.14
CA VAL A 300 36.03 64.80 -20.77
C VAL A 300 37.56 64.79 -20.96
N ALA A 301 38.20 63.65 -20.70
CA ALA A 301 39.63 63.46 -20.97
C ALA A 301 39.96 63.48 -22.48
N ALA A 302 39.10 62.93 -23.33
CA ALA A 302 39.28 62.95 -24.79
C ALA A 302 39.15 64.36 -25.40
N VAL A 303 38.31 65.22 -24.81
CA VAL A 303 38.14 66.62 -25.23
C VAL A 303 39.27 67.51 -24.72
N SER A 304 39.92 67.19 -23.60
CA SER A 304 41.06 67.95 -23.08
C SER A 304 42.38 67.62 -23.77
N LEU A 305 42.54 66.41 -24.33
CA LEU A 305 43.69 66.04 -25.16
C LEU A 305 43.62 66.54 -26.61
N THR A 306 42.50 67.12 -27.05
CA THR A 306 42.36 67.73 -28.39
C THR A 306 42.64 69.24 -28.42
N VAL A 307 42.90 69.88 -27.28
CA VAL A 307 43.09 71.35 -27.18
C VAL A 307 44.56 71.77 -27.00
N CYS A 308 45.50 70.84 -26.79
CA CYS A 308 46.93 71.16 -26.71
C CYS A 308 47.78 70.19 -27.55
N GLY A 309 47.85 70.44 -28.86
CA GLY A 309 48.82 69.80 -29.76
C GLY A 309 48.31 69.65 -31.18
N GLY A 310 48.58 70.65 -32.02
CA GLY A 310 48.27 70.60 -33.44
C GLY A 310 49.09 69.56 -34.22
N ILE A 311 48.52 69.18 -35.36
CA ILE A 311 49.13 68.65 -36.59
C ILE A 311 49.64 67.20 -36.56
N GLY A 312 48.86 66.30 -37.18
CA GLY A 312 49.42 65.19 -37.95
C GLY A 312 48.63 63.87 -37.92
N TRP A 313 48.20 63.44 -39.11
CA TRP A 313 47.80 62.08 -39.51
C TRP A 313 46.32 61.68 -39.36
N ALA A 314 45.57 62.02 -40.39
CA ALA A 314 44.48 61.19 -40.91
C ALA A 314 45.08 60.03 -41.73
N ALA A 315 44.70 58.78 -41.43
CA ALA A 315 44.48 57.71 -42.42
C ALA A 315 44.00 56.40 -41.75
N GLY A 316 42.77 56.01 -42.07
CA GLY A 316 42.29 54.62 -42.13
C GLY A 316 42.04 53.91 -40.79
N ALA A 317 41.12 52.97 -40.64
CA ALA A 317 40.10 52.41 -41.50
C ALA A 317 39.21 51.54 -40.59
N ARG A 318 37.97 51.31 -41.01
CA ARG A 318 37.13 50.22 -40.52
C ARG A 318 37.91 48.89 -40.54
N CYS A 319 37.77 48.05 -39.51
CA CYS A 319 37.62 46.58 -39.66
C CYS A 319 37.24 45.90 -38.34
N ALA A 320 36.48 44.81 -38.50
CA ALA A 320 35.85 43.99 -37.49
C ALA A 320 36.78 42.91 -36.90
N VAL A 321 36.48 42.50 -35.66
CA VAL A 321 36.62 41.18 -35.00
C VAL A 321 37.77 40.23 -35.43
N HIS A 322 38.71 39.90 -34.52
CA HIS A 322 39.05 38.55 -33.99
C HIS A 322 40.45 38.46 -33.35
N MET A 323 40.51 37.68 -32.25
CA MET A 323 41.58 36.78 -31.75
C MET A 323 43.02 37.29 -31.44
N VAL A 324 43.44 36.89 -30.23
CA VAL A 324 44.76 36.93 -29.54
C VAL A 324 45.84 36.12 -30.31
N PRO A 325 47.16 36.48 -30.31
CA PRO A 325 48.14 35.92 -29.34
C PRO A 325 49.36 36.80 -28.93
N ILE A 326 49.85 36.58 -27.69
CA ILE A 326 51.26 36.27 -27.25
C ILE A 326 52.40 37.09 -27.93
N LEU A 327 53.43 37.72 -27.34
CA LEU A 327 54.33 37.51 -26.18
C LEU A 327 55.06 38.84 -25.86
N GLY A 328 55.77 38.90 -24.74
CA GLY A 328 56.25 40.12 -24.09
C GLY A 328 57.29 40.99 -24.79
N LEU A 329 57.22 42.28 -24.44
CA LEU A 329 58.38 43.17 -24.34
C LEU A 329 58.04 44.25 -23.29
N ARG A 330 58.99 44.49 -22.37
CA ARG A 330 58.92 45.54 -21.35
C ARG A 330 58.79 46.91 -22.02
N THR A 331 57.63 47.54 -21.92
CA THR A 331 57.50 49.00 -21.92
C THR A 331 56.77 49.42 -20.66
N GLN A 332 57.55 49.76 -19.62
CA GLN A 332 57.05 50.64 -18.57
C GLN A 332 56.85 52.03 -19.18
N ALA A 333 55.75 52.69 -18.79
CA ALA A 333 55.26 54.01 -19.23
C ALA A 333 54.48 54.01 -20.56
N PRO A 334 53.14 53.88 -20.49
CA PRO A 334 52.31 55.07 -20.22
C PRO A 334 51.20 54.88 -19.16
N LEU A 335 51.29 53.86 -18.29
CA LEU A 335 50.33 53.70 -17.17
C LEU A 335 50.50 54.77 -16.06
N SER A 336 51.66 55.42 -15.98
CA SER A 336 51.95 56.41 -14.94
C SER A 336 51.15 57.70 -15.10
N ILE A 337 50.79 58.09 -16.33
CA ILE A 337 50.04 59.33 -16.62
C ILE A 337 48.53 59.12 -16.41
N LEU A 338 48.02 57.90 -16.65
CA LEU A 338 46.63 57.57 -16.30
C LEU A 338 46.43 57.49 -14.78
N ALA A 339 47.45 57.02 -14.04
CA ALA A 339 47.41 56.92 -12.58
C ALA A 339 47.40 58.30 -11.87
N THR A 340 48.07 59.32 -12.42
CA THR A 340 48.03 60.69 -11.89
C THR A 340 46.74 61.43 -12.26
N LEU A 341 46.14 61.16 -13.42
CA LEU A 341 44.89 61.80 -13.85
C LEU A 341 43.63 61.21 -13.19
N LEU A 342 43.66 59.95 -12.78
CA LEU A 342 42.50 59.30 -12.15
C LEU A 342 42.38 59.54 -10.64
N GLY A 343 43.42 60.06 -9.97
CA GLY A 343 43.44 60.24 -8.51
C GLY A 343 43.12 58.96 -7.74
N SER A 344 43.16 59.01 -6.40
CA SER A 344 42.73 57.88 -5.54
C SER A 344 41.29 57.42 -5.85
N LYS A 345 40.42 58.35 -6.23
CA LYS A 345 39.00 58.08 -6.58
C LYS A 345 38.79 57.14 -7.77
N GLY A 346 39.61 57.20 -8.83
CA GLY A 346 39.42 56.35 -10.00
C GLY A 346 39.79 54.88 -9.77
N LEU A 347 40.76 54.62 -8.88
CA LEU A 347 41.10 53.27 -8.42
C LEU A 347 40.00 52.70 -7.51
N ASP A 348 39.45 53.52 -6.61
CA ASP A 348 38.33 53.14 -5.74
C ASP A 348 37.09 52.76 -6.58
N ASP A 349 36.78 53.51 -7.64
CA ASP A 349 35.67 53.19 -8.55
C ASP A 349 35.89 51.87 -9.31
N LEU A 350 37.12 51.57 -9.75
CA LEU A 350 37.43 50.32 -10.43
C LEU A 350 37.28 49.12 -9.48
N VAL A 351 37.82 49.21 -8.27
CA VAL A 351 37.67 48.18 -7.22
C VAL A 351 36.20 47.96 -6.89
N ASN A 352 35.40 49.03 -6.78
CA ASN A 352 33.97 48.97 -6.56
C ASN A 352 33.21 48.27 -7.71
N THR A 353 33.60 48.47 -8.97
CA THR A 353 32.95 47.76 -10.09
C THR A 353 33.19 46.26 -10.07
N ASN A 354 34.39 45.81 -9.68
CA ASN A 354 34.69 44.38 -9.58
C ASN A 354 33.95 43.73 -8.41
N ALA A 355 33.83 44.42 -7.27
CA ALA A 355 33.03 43.97 -6.13
C ALA A 355 31.55 43.79 -6.51
N LEU A 356 30.94 44.80 -7.16
CA LEU A 356 29.54 44.74 -7.59
C LEU A 356 29.28 43.65 -8.66
N LYS A 357 30.24 43.38 -9.55
CA LYS A 357 30.14 42.26 -10.50
C LYS A 357 30.13 40.91 -9.78
N LYS A 358 30.97 40.75 -8.76
CA LYS A 358 31.01 39.53 -7.94
C LYS A 358 29.71 39.36 -7.15
N GLU A 359 29.23 40.43 -6.51
CA GLU A 359 27.93 40.46 -5.81
C GLU A 359 26.78 40.09 -6.73
N LEU A 360 26.72 40.67 -7.94
CA LEU A 360 25.70 40.34 -8.94
C LEU A 360 25.74 38.87 -9.35
N LYS A 361 26.95 38.32 -9.54
CA LYS A 361 27.13 36.90 -9.88
C LYS A 361 26.62 36.00 -8.76
N THR A 362 27.04 36.24 -7.53
CA THR A 362 26.59 35.47 -6.36
C THR A 362 25.08 35.61 -6.12
N ALA A 363 24.51 36.80 -6.27
CA ALA A 363 23.07 37.01 -6.13
C ALA A 363 22.25 36.22 -7.18
N LYS A 364 22.72 36.17 -8.43
CA LYS A 364 22.10 35.35 -9.48
C LYS A 364 22.21 33.86 -9.20
N GLU A 365 23.39 33.39 -8.76
CA GLU A 365 23.59 31.98 -8.37
C GLU A 365 22.64 31.60 -7.23
N ASN A 366 22.48 32.45 -6.22
CA ASN A 366 21.54 32.24 -5.12
C ASN A 366 20.08 32.23 -5.59
N LEU A 367 19.70 33.13 -6.51
CA LEU A 367 18.35 33.15 -7.09
C LEU A 367 18.03 31.85 -7.83
N GLU A 368 18.96 31.35 -8.64
CA GLU A 368 18.79 30.06 -9.34
C GLU A 368 18.65 28.89 -8.36
N VAL A 369 19.43 28.89 -7.27
CA VAL A 369 19.30 27.89 -6.20
C VAL A 369 17.91 27.97 -5.54
N LEU A 370 17.42 29.17 -5.25
CA LEU A 370 16.07 29.35 -4.66
C LEU A 370 14.96 28.89 -5.60
N LYS A 371 15.03 29.22 -6.89
CA LYS A 371 14.07 28.76 -7.90
C LYS A 371 14.04 27.24 -7.99
N LYS A 372 15.20 26.59 -8.05
CA LYS A 372 15.30 25.13 -8.04
C LYS A 372 14.72 24.50 -6.77
N LYS A 373 14.96 25.10 -5.60
CA LYS A 373 14.39 24.62 -4.32
C LYS A 373 12.87 24.73 -4.30
N ARG A 374 12.31 25.85 -4.76
CA ARG A 374 10.87 26.04 -4.91
C ARG A 374 10.28 24.98 -5.83
N ASP A 375 10.88 24.78 -7.00
CA ASP A 375 10.37 23.81 -7.99
C ASP A 375 10.42 22.37 -7.46
N ALA A 376 11.51 22.01 -6.77
CA ALA A 376 11.64 20.73 -6.09
C ALA A 376 10.58 20.53 -5.00
N LEU A 377 10.26 21.58 -4.22
CA LEU A 377 9.23 21.50 -3.18
C LEU A 377 7.82 21.34 -3.78
N THR A 378 7.52 22.10 -4.82
CA THR A 378 6.26 21.96 -5.58
C THR A 378 6.12 20.55 -6.15
N GLN A 379 7.19 20.01 -6.75
CA GLN A 379 7.19 18.62 -7.24
C GLN A 379 7.02 17.62 -6.11
N SER A 380 7.70 17.81 -4.97
CA SER A 380 7.56 16.94 -3.81
C SER A 380 6.13 16.93 -3.26
N LYS A 381 5.41 18.06 -3.29
CA LYS A 381 4.00 18.12 -2.91
C LYS A 381 3.09 17.33 -3.86
N ALA A 382 3.36 17.38 -5.16
CA ALA A 382 2.67 16.55 -6.14
C ALA A 382 2.98 15.05 -5.90
N ASP A 383 4.25 14.73 -5.64
CA ASP A 383 4.69 13.36 -5.34
C ASP A 383 4.05 12.82 -4.05
N VAL A 384 3.88 13.65 -3.01
CA VAL A 384 3.15 13.27 -1.78
C VAL A 384 1.69 12.95 -2.07
N THR A 385 1.01 13.75 -2.90
CA THR A 385 -0.37 13.46 -3.30
C THR A 385 -0.46 12.10 -4.00
N ALA A 386 0.45 11.81 -4.92
CA ALA A 386 0.51 10.51 -5.59
C ALA A 386 0.82 9.35 -4.60
N ILE A 387 1.72 9.55 -3.63
CA ILE A 387 1.98 8.57 -2.57
C ILE A 387 0.71 8.30 -1.75
N LYS A 388 -0.11 9.31 -1.46
CA LYS A 388 -1.38 9.12 -0.74
C LYS A 388 -2.38 8.27 -1.52
N GLU A 389 -2.45 8.42 -2.84
CA GLU A 389 -3.27 7.58 -3.70
C GLU A 389 -2.80 6.11 -3.68
N GLU A 390 -1.47 5.89 -3.74
CA GLU A 390 -0.89 4.55 -3.61
C GLU A 390 -1.12 3.96 -2.21
N VAL A 391 -1.02 4.76 -1.14
CA VAL A 391 -1.33 4.36 0.24
C VAL A 391 -2.81 3.97 0.39
N SER A 392 -3.73 4.70 -0.22
CA SER A 392 -5.17 4.37 -0.24
C SER A 392 -5.42 3.03 -0.93
N THR A 393 -4.72 2.80 -2.05
CA THR A 393 -4.77 1.52 -2.79
C THR A 393 -4.24 0.37 -1.93
N ILE A 394 -3.09 0.58 -1.27
CA ILE A 394 -2.50 -0.40 -0.35
C ILE A 394 -3.46 -0.71 0.80
N ALA A 395 -4.03 0.32 1.41
CA ALA A 395 -4.95 0.19 2.53
C ALA A 395 -6.17 -0.66 2.16
N THR A 396 -6.80 -0.35 1.01
CA THR A 396 -7.97 -1.07 0.51
C THR A 396 -7.65 -2.54 0.24
N GLN A 397 -6.51 -2.82 -0.38
CA GLN A 397 -6.13 -4.19 -0.74
C GLN A 397 -5.69 -5.02 0.47
N LEU A 398 -5.01 -4.43 1.46
CA LEU A 398 -4.74 -5.09 2.74
C LEU A 398 -6.05 -5.41 3.48
N GLU A 399 -7.04 -4.52 3.42
CA GLU A 399 -8.37 -4.76 4.01
C GLU A 399 -9.07 -5.97 3.37
N THR A 400 -9.03 -6.11 2.05
CA THR A 400 -9.55 -7.31 1.34
C THR A 400 -8.88 -8.59 1.84
N ILE A 401 -7.55 -8.59 2.01
CA ILE A 401 -6.83 -9.77 2.52
C ILE A 401 -7.26 -10.08 3.96
N MET A 402 -7.39 -9.07 4.82
CA MET A 402 -7.87 -9.26 6.20
C MET A 402 -9.30 -9.78 6.25
N LYS A 403 -10.19 -9.33 5.36
CA LYS A 403 -11.57 -9.85 5.25
C LYS A 403 -11.59 -11.34 4.93
N ILE A 404 -10.83 -11.77 3.93
CA ILE A 404 -10.73 -13.19 3.56
C ILE A 404 -10.27 -14.04 4.75
N TRP A 405 -9.22 -13.61 5.44
CA TRP A 405 -8.71 -14.35 6.60
C TRP A 405 -9.69 -14.37 7.78
N SER A 406 -10.38 -13.26 8.03
CA SER A 406 -11.41 -13.19 9.07
C SER A 406 -12.59 -14.12 8.76
N SER A 407 -12.99 -14.23 7.48
CA SER A 407 -14.03 -15.18 7.05
C SER A 407 -13.59 -16.63 7.20
N ILE A 408 -12.36 -16.97 6.77
CA ILE A 408 -11.79 -18.32 6.95
C ILE A 408 -11.69 -18.68 8.44
N GLN A 409 -11.26 -17.73 9.28
CA GLN A 409 -11.19 -17.92 10.73
C GLN A 409 -12.58 -18.17 11.33
N SER A 410 -13.57 -17.34 10.97
CA SER A 410 -14.95 -17.50 11.41
C SER A 410 -15.49 -18.90 11.09
N ASP A 411 -15.14 -19.42 9.91
CA ASP A 411 -15.53 -20.76 9.50
C ASP A 411 -14.85 -21.86 10.28
N ALA A 412 -13.56 -21.71 10.56
CA ALA A 412 -12.85 -22.63 11.42
C ALA A 412 -13.49 -22.69 12.82
N VAL A 413 -13.91 -21.55 13.37
CA VAL A 413 -14.58 -21.46 14.69
C VAL A 413 -15.97 -22.10 14.66
N GLN A 414 -16.80 -21.76 13.67
CA GLN A 414 -18.15 -22.33 13.53
C GLN A 414 -18.09 -23.85 13.31
N LEU A 415 -17.19 -24.31 12.46
CA LEU A 415 -16.96 -25.73 12.19
C LEU A 415 -16.49 -26.46 13.44
N LYS A 416 -15.58 -25.87 14.21
CA LYS A 416 -15.13 -26.39 15.51
C LYS A 416 -16.27 -26.46 16.53
N GLY A 417 -17.14 -25.46 16.60
CA GLY A 417 -18.32 -25.46 17.46
C GLY A 417 -19.30 -26.56 17.08
N TRP A 418 -19.64 -26.65 15.79
CA TRP A 418 -20.53 -27.67 15.26
C TRP A 418 -20.01 -29.10 15.50
N LEU A 419 -18.73 -29.35 15.21
CA LEU A 419 -18.10 -30.65 15.45
C LEU A 419 -18.11 -31.05 16.92
N LYS A 420 -17.88 -30.10 17.84
CA LYS A 420 -18.00 -30.37 19.28
C LYS A 420 -19.42 -30.76 19.66
N GLY A 421 -20.42 -30.09 19.10
CA GLY A 421 -21.83 -30.45 19.27
C GLY A 421 -22.09 -31.89 18.85
N CYS A 422 -21.61 -32.31 17.68
CA CYS A 422 -21.74 -33.70 17.21
C CYS A 422 -21.00 -34.75 18.07
N LEU A 423 -20.09 -34.33 18.96
CA LEU A 423 -19.37 -35.22 19.87
C LEU A 423 -19.94 -35.23 21.29
N ASP A 424 -21.08 -34.59 21.51
CA ASP A 424 -21.74 -34.61 22.80
C ASP A 424 -22.19 -36.05 23.13
N PRO A 425 -21.77 -36.64 24.27
CA PRO A 425 -22.11 -38.01 24.63
C PRO A 425 -23.62 -38.25 24.84
N ASP A 426 -24.41 -37.19 25.02
CA ASP A 426 -25.86 -37.28 25.18
C ASP A 426 -26.61 -37.38 23.84
N ILE A 427 -25.93 -37.16 22.71
CA ILE A 427 -26.52 -37.28 21.37
C ILE A 427 -26.49 -38.74 20.89
N PRO A 428 -27.62 -39.31 20.44
CA PRO A 428 -27.66 -40.64 19.84
C PRO A 428 -26.72 -40.79 18.65
N ILE A 429 -26.07 -41.94 18.51
CA ILE A 429 -25.10 -42.22 17.43
C ILE A 429 -25.76 -42.07 16.05
N GLU A 430 -27.03 -42.42 15.93
CA GLU A 430 -27.81 -42.28 14.70
C GLU A 430 -27.94 -40.82 14.26
N ASP A 431 -28.14 -39.91 15.22
CA ASP A 431 -28.23 -38.47 14.97
C ASP A 431 -26.85 -37.91 14.60
N VAL A 432 -25.78 -38.37 15.27
CA VAL A 432 -24.39 -38.04 14.90
C VAL A 432 -24.07 -38.48 13.46
N VAL A 433 -24.50 -39.66 13.04
CA VAL A 433 -24.31 -40.14 11.65
C VAL A 433 -25.10 -39.30 10.65
N SER A 434 -26.32 -38.89 11.01
CA SER A 434 -27.15 -37.99 10.20
C SER A 434 -26.52 -36.61 10.05
N ASP A 435 -26.01 -36.05 11.14
CA ASP A 435 -25.43 -34.71 11.17
C ASP A 435 -24.04 -34.65 10.55
N LEU A 436 -23.18 -35.61 10.86
CA LEU A 436 -21.89 -35.73 10.21
C LEU A 436 -22.01 -36.31 8.79
N SER A 437 -23.22 -36.63 8.31
CA SER A 437 -23.41 -37.30 7.03
C SER A 437 -22.60 -36.67 5.90
N LYS A 438 -22.14 -37.52 4.99
CA LYS A 438 -21.24 -37.18 3.87
C LYS A 438 -21.68 -35.94 3.08
N MET A 439 -22.98 -35.66 3.04
CA MET A 439 -23.57 -34.47 2.40
C MET A 439 -23.22 -33.15 3.08
N LYS A 440 -23.14 -33.12 4.42
CA LYS A 440 -22.89 -31.89 5.19
C LYS A 440 -21.39 -31.66 5.36
N ILE A 441 -20.69 -32.60 5.99
CA ILE A 441 -19.28 -32.40 6.38
C ILE A 441 -18.31 -32.43 5.20
N GLY A 442 -18.47 -33.40 4.28
CA GLY A 442 -17.58 -33.57 3.14
C GLY A 442 -17.67 -32.39 2.17
N PHE A 443 -18.86 -31.81 2.02
CA PHE A 443 -19.08 -30.65 1.18
C PHE A 443 -18.40 -29.39 1.72
N VAL A 444 -18.54 -29.10 3.02
CA VAL A 444 -17.88 -27.96 3.68
C VAL A 444 -16.36 -28.06 3.56
N TYR A 445 -15.78 -29.22 3.83
CA TYR A 445 -14.33 -29.41 3.69
C TYR A 445 -13.86 -29.34 2.24
N ASN A 446 -14.66 -29.80 1.28
CA ASN A 446 -14.32 -29.67 -0.13
C ASN A 446 -14.31 -28.19 -0.57
N ILE A 447 -15.29 -27.39 -0.16
CA ILE A 447 -15.29 -25.95 -0.43
C ILE A 447 -14.06 -25.29 0.20
N LEU A 448 -13.83 -25.54 1.50
CA LEU A 448 -12.68 -24.97 2.21
C LEU A 448 -11.36 -25.37 1.55
N CYS A 449 -11.21 -26.64 1.16
CA CYS A 449 -10.05 -27.12 0.42
C CYS A 449 -9.86 -26.36 -0.90
N GLN A 450 -10.91 -26.21 -1.70
CA GLN A 450 -10.83 -25.52 -2.99
C GLN A 450 -10.53 -24.02 -2.82
N VAL A 451 -11.13 -23.37 -1.82
CA VAL A 451 -10.84 -21.98 -1.45
C VAL A 451 -9.37 -21.80 -1.07
N LEU A 452 -8.87 -22.60 -0.13
CA LEU A 452 -7.49 -22.52 0.33
C LEU A 452 -6.49 -22.89 -0.77
N GLN A 453 -6.85 -23.85 -1.62
CA GLN A 453 -6.07 -24.20 -2.81
C GLN A 453 -5.98 -23.04 -3.78
N THR A 454 -7.13 -22.45 -4.13
CA THR A 454 -7.22 -21.30 -5.04
C THR A 454 -6.39 -20.16 -4.49
N TYR A 455 -6.57 -19.81 -3.22
CA TYR A 455 -5.77 -18.80 -2.55
C TYR A 455 -4.26 -19.08 -2.66
N SER A 456 -3.82 -20.29 -2.29
CA SER A 456 -2.39 -20.64 -2.34
C SER A 456 -1.81 -20.66 -3.76
N THR A 457 -2.64 -20.89 -4.77
CA THR A 457 -2.25 -20.93 -6.19
C THR A 457 -2.17 -19.50 -6.75
N GLU A 458 -3.19 -18.69 -6.50
CA GLU A 458 -3.28 -17.30 -6.98
C GLU A 458 -2.25 -16.39 -6.29
N VAL A 459 -1.88 -16.67 -5.04
CA VAL A 459 -0.80 -15.94 -4.37
C VAL A 459 0.57 -16.35 -4.94
N ASN A 460 1.08 -15.53 -5.85
CA ASN A 460 2.38 -15.71 -6.48
C ASN A 460 3.49 -14.91 -5.75
N VAL A 461 4.00 -15.47 -4.66
CA VAL A 461 5.10 -14.88 -3.88
C VAL A 461 6.36 -14.66 -4.74
N SER A 462 6.65 -15.55 -5.70
CA SER A 462 7.81 -15.42 -6.58
C SER A 462 7.74 -14.23 -7.54
N ALA A 463 6.54 -13.71 -7.82
CA ALA A 463 6.37 -12.48 -8.58
C ALA A 463 6.72 -11.22 -7.77
N LEU A 464 6.80 -11.33 -6.43
CA LEU A 464 7.12 -10.23 -5.54
C LEU A 464 8.63 -9.94 -5.55
N LYS A 465 8.99 -9.01 -6.43
CA LYS A 465 10.18 -8.15 -6.43
C LYS A 465 10.70 -7.69 -5.05
N PRO A 466 11.90 -7.96 -4.50
CA PRO A 466 12.45 -6.99 -3.56
C PRO A 466 12.59 -5.63 -4.24
N LEU A 467 12.52 -4.54 -3.49
CA LEU A 467 12.81 -3.21 -4.04
C LEU A 467 14.30 -3.13 -4.37
N ASP A 468 14.59 -2.80 -5.64
CA ASP A 468 15.96 -2.56 -6.08
C ASP A 468 16.56 -1.37 -5.32
N THR A 469 17.82 -1.54 -4.89
CA THR A 469 18.59 -0.53 -4.13
C THR A 469 19.13 0.57 -5.00
#